data_AF-A0A925XE06-F1
#
_entry.id   AF-A0A925XE06-F1
#
_cell.length_a   1.000
_cell.length_b   1.000
_cell.length_c   1.000
_cell.angle_alpha   90.00
_cell.angle_beta   90.00
_cell.angle_gamma   90.00
#
_symmetry.space_group_name_H-M   'P 1'
#
loop_
_entity.id
_entity.type
_entity.pdbx_description
1 polymer ?
#
loop_
_entity_poly.entity_id
_entity_poly.type
_entity_poly.pdbx_seq_one_letter_code
_entity_poly.pdbx_strand_id
1 'polypeptide(L)'
;MKKVELIPKREFEYKYVVENLKINDTDLSYIISNYKNIDDEVMPFKDAFEKSWGRGFATLIILAGAEKIYLETEQVQGPPERFIGKL
;
A
#
# COMPACT_ATOMS: atom_id res chain seq x y z
N MET A 1 -8.49 -21.12 4.82
CA MET A 1 -7.82 -19.99 4.13
C MET A 1 -8.75 -18.80 4.18
N LYS A 2 -8.32 -17.70 4.81
CA LYS A 2 -9.03 -16.41 4.71
C LYS A 2 -8.85 -15.86 3.29
N LYS A 3 -9.92 -15.33 2.70
CA LYS A 3 -9.95 -14.87 1.29
C LYS A 3 -9.55 -13.41 1.26
N VAL A 4 -8.48 -13.07 0.54
CA VAL A 4 -8.09 -11.68 0.31
C VAL A 4 -9.06 -11.06 -0.68
N GLU A 5 -9.89 -10.12 -0.22
CA GLU A 5 -10.74 -9.30 -1.08
C GLU A 5 -9.91 -8.13 -1.60
N LEU A 6 -9.85 -7.93 -2.92
CA LEU A 6 -9.15 -6.82 -3.55
C LEU A 6 -10.17 -5.78 -4.01
N ILE A 7 -10.12 -4.58 -3.43
CA ILE A 7 -11.03 -3.48 -3.81
C ILE A 7 -10.34 -2.63 -4.89
N PRO A 8 -10.83 -2.56 -6.14
CA PRO A 8 -10.27 -1.68 -7.17
C PRO A 8 -10.81 -0.25 -7.01
N LYS A 9 -9.93 0.76 -7.01
CA LYS A 9 -10.32 2.18 -7.05
C LYS A 9 -9.33 3.00 -7.86
N ARG A 10 -9.86 3.95 -8.66
CA ARG A 10 -9.07 4.82 -9.54
C ARG A 10 -8.34 5.95 -8.79
N GLU A 11 -8.83 6.32 -7.60
CA GLU A 11 -8.24 7.33 -6.72
C GLU A 11 -8.26 6.85 -5.26
N PHE A 12 -7.10 6.40 -4.76
CA PHE A 12 -6.91 6.00 -3.36
C PHE A 12 -6.31 7.13 -2.54
N GLU A 13 -7.09 8.16 -2.25
CA GLU A 13 -6.64 9.16 -1.28
C GLU A 13 -6.25 8.50 0.05
N TYR A 14 -5.17 8.97 0.67
CA TYR A 14 -4.61 8.44 1.92
C TYR A 14 -5.68 8.12 2.97
N LYS A 15 -6.62 9.06 3.17
CA LYS A 15 -7.73 8.93 4.12
C LYS A 15 -8.57 7.67 3.89
N TYR A 16 -8.87 7.35 2.63
CA TYR A 16 -9.65 6.16 2.29
C TYR A 16 -8.90 4.87 2.64
N VAL A 17 -7.58 4.83 2.42
CA VAL A 17 -6.75 3.65 2.73
C VAL A 17 -6.72 3.43 4.24
N VAL A 18 -6.45 4.49 5.00
CA VAL A 18 -6.42 4.46 6.48
C VAL A 18 -7.75 3.98 7.06
N GLU A 19 -8.87 4.54 6.60
CA GLU A 19 -10.22 4.19 7.07
C GLU A 19 -10.59 2.73 6.72
N ASN A 20 -10.27 2.28 5.51
CA ASN A 20 -10.63 0.93 5.07
C ASN A 20 -9.76 -0.14 5.72
N LEU A 21 -8.45 0.10 5.83
CA LEU A 21 -7.52 -0.83 6.47
C LEU A 21 -7.58 -0.75 8.00
N LYS A 22 -8.23 0.27 8.59
CA LYS A 22 -8.28 0.51 10.04
C LYS A 22 -6.87 0.50 10.64
N ILE A 23 -5.99 1.30 10.06
CA ILE A 23 -4.57 1.44 10.43
C ILE A 23 -4.33 2.86 10.95
N ASN A 24 -3.22 3.07 11.65
CA ASN A 24 -2.79 4.39 12.11
C ASN A 24 -1.53 4.84 11.35
N ASP A 25 -1.30 6.15 11.30
CA ASP A 25 -0.12 6.76 10.67
C ASP A 25 1.21 6.15 11.17
N THR A 26 1.24 5.78 12.46
CA THR A 26 2.42 5.26 13.16
C THR A 26 2.58 3.75 13.09
N ASP A 27 1.66 3.03 12.45
CA ASP A 27 1.76 1.58 12.35
C ASP A 27 3.00 1.20 11.52
N LEU A 28 3.89 0.39 12.11
CA LEU A 28 5.08 -0.07 11.41
C LEU A 28 4.71 -0.95 10.23
N SER A 29 5.37 -0.68 9.11
CA SER A 29 5.12 -1.31 7.83
C SER A 29 6.44 -1.76 7.20
N TYR A 30 6.44 -2.91 6.55
CA TYR A 30 7.52 -3.37 5.69
C TYR A 30 7.18 -3.11 4.23
N ILE A 31 8.16 -2.70 3.44
CA ILE A 31 7.96 -2.22 2.07
C ILE A 31 8.70 -3.15 1.09
N ILE A 32 7.98 -3.58 0.05
CA ILE A 32 8.56 -4.20 -1.14
C ILE A 32 8.30 -3.25 -2.32
N SER A 33 9.35 -2.75 -2.95
CA SER A 33 9.24 -1.70 -3.96
C SER A 33 10.35 -1.75 -5.01
N ASN A 34 10.05 -1.31 -6.23
CA ASN A 34 11.09 -1.06 -7.23
C ASN A 34 11.95 0.19 -6.92
N TYR A 35 11.58 0.99 -5.93
CA TYR A 35 12.37 2.14 -5.49
C TYR A 35 13.40 1.73 -4.45
N LYS A 36 14.65 1.52 -4.88
CA LYS A 36 15.79 1.10 -4.02
C LYS A 36 15.99 1.89 -2.73
N ASN A 37 15.49 3.12 -2.64
CA ASN A 37 15.65 3.97 -1.46
C ASN A 37 14.57 3.75 -0.39
N ILE A 38 13.57 2.90 -0.67
CA ILE A 38 12.52 2.49 0.27
C ILE A 38 12.23 0.99 0.25
N ASP A 39 12.83 0.24 -0.67
CA ASP A 39 12.72 -1.21 -0.72
C ASP A 39 13.42 -1.86 0.50
N ASP A 40 12.85 -2.94 1.02
CA ASP A 40 13.28 -3.64 2.24
C ASP A 40 13.30 -2.80 3.54
N GLU A 41 12.76 -1.59 3.52
CA GLU A 41 12.71 -0.72 4.68
C GLU A 41 11.52 -1.02 5.61
N VAL A 42 11.71 -0.74 6.90
CA VAL A 42 10.64 -0.75 7.91
C VAL A 42 10.42 0.67 8.43
N MET A 43 9.23 1.22 8.22
CA MET A 43 8.91 2.59 8.63
C MET A 43 7.42 2.78 8.96
N PRO A 44 7.02 3.91 9.58
CA PRO A 44 5.61 4.24 9.78
C PRO A 44 4.82 4.22 8.47
N PHE A 45 3.57 3.76 8.52
CA PHE A 45 2.70 3.63 7.34
C PHE A 45 2.59 4.94 6.55
N LYS A 46 2.45 6.07 7.24
CA LYS A 46 2.35 7.37 6.58
C LYS A 46 3.57 7.66 5.70
N ASP A 47 4.75 7.44 6.24
CA ASP A 47 6.01 7.66 5.52
C ASP A 47 6.14 6.67 4.35
N ALA A 48 5.76 5.41 4.56
CA ALA A 48 5.75 4.39 3.52
C ALA A 48 4.83 4.78 2.36
N PHE A 49 3.60 5.20 2.67
CA PHE A 49 2.60 5.62 1.70
C PHE A 49 3.04 6.86 0.93
N GLU A 50 3.48 7.92 1.60
CA GLU A 50 3.92 9.17 0.96
C GLU A 50 5.13 8.94 0.03
N LYS A 51 6.04 8.04 0.40
CA LYS A 51 7.21 7.72 -0.42
C LYS A 51 6.91 6.78 -1.58
N SER A 52 5.87 5.94 -1.49
CA SER A 52 5.47 5.05 -2.59
C SER A 52 4.54 5.73 -3.59
N TRP A 53 3.69 6.63 -3.09
CA TRP A 53 2.54 7.17 -3.81
C TRP A 53 2.92 7.88 -5.11
N GLY A 54 2.25 7.49 -6.20
CA GLY A 54 2.24 8.25 -7.45
C GLY A 54 3.56 8.23 -8.22
N ARG A 55 4.52 7.39 -7.84
CA ARG A 55 5.82 7.32 -8.51
C ARG A 55 5.83 6.46 -9.79
N GLY A 56 4.77 5.69 -10.05
CA GLY A 56 4.54 4.97 -11.31
C GLY A 56 4.96 3.50 -11.35
N PHE A 57 5.82 3.03 -10.45
CA PHE A 57 6.16 1.61 -10.27
C PHE A 57 5.37 0.98 -9.11
N ALA A 58 5.22 -0.33 -9.17
CA ALA A 58 4.51 -1.07 -8.15
C ALA A 58 5.22 -0.99 -6.78
N THR A 59 4.43 -0.86 -5.71
CA THR A 59 4.89 -0.92 -4.32
C THR A 59 3.86 -1.64 -3.47
N LEU A 60 4.33 -2.58 -2.65
CA LEU A 60 3.57 -3.32 -1.67
C LEU A 60 3.99 -2.89 -0.26
N ILE A 61 3.03 -2.48 0.55
CA ILE A 61 3.22 -2.12 1.95
C ILE A 61 2.49 -3.18 2.81
N ILE A 62 3.22 -3.82 3.71
CA ILE A 62 2.73 -4.90 4.57
C ILE A 62 2.70 -4.39 6.02
N LEU A 63 1.51 -4.38 6.63
CA LEU A 63 1.27 -3.89 7.99
C LEU A 63 0.91 -5.01 8.97
N ALA A 64 1.09 -4.74 10.27
CA ALA A 64 0.54 -5.46 11.41
C ALA A 64 0.57 -6.99 11.28
N GLY A 65 1.71 -7.63 11.61
CA GLY A 65 1.80 -9.09 11.61
C GLY A 65 1.54 -9.77 10.25
N ALA A 66 1.64 -9.01 9.15
CA ALA A 66 1.23 -9.39 7.79
C ALA A 66 -0.28 -9.64 7.61
N GLU A 67 -1.12 -9.03 8.44
CA GLU A 67 -2.57 -9.16 8.35
C GLU A 67 -3.22 -8.19 7.35
N LYS A 68 -2.52 -7.10 7.00
CA LYS A 68 -3.05 -6.03 6.14
C LYS A 68 -2.00 -5.65 5.10
N ILE A 69 -2.47 -5.44 3.87
CA ILE A 69 -1.61 -5.03 2.76
C ILE A 69 -2.21 -3.86 2.00
N TYR A 70 -1.35 -2.95 1.57
CA TYR A 70 -1.65 -1.93 0.57
C TYR A 70 -0.79 -2.20 -0.67
N LEU A 71 -1.44 -2.35 -1.83
CA LEU A 71 -0.77 -2.58 -3.10
C LEU A 71 -1.08 -1.45 -4.08
N GLU A 72 -0.02 -0.78 -4.51
CA GLU A 72 -0.03 0.15 -5.64
C GLU A 72 0.64 -0.53 -6.82
N THR A 73 -0.03 -0.62 -7.98
CA THR A 73 0.58 -1.23 -9.19
C THR A 73 1.11 -0.19 -10.15
N GLU A 74 1.80 -0.64 -11.20
CA GLU A 74 2.33 0.23 -12.24
C GLU A 74 1.22 0.90 -13.06
N GLN A 75 1.53 2.08 -13.61
CA GLN A 75 0.68 2.71 -14.61
C GLN A 75 0.78 1.93 -15.92
N VAL A 76 -0.31 1.27 -16.32
CA VAL A 76 -0.50 0.81 -17.70
C VAL A 76 -1.30 1.88 -18.42
N GLN A 77 -0.68 2.56 -19.40
CA GLN A 77 -1.26 3.64 -20.24
C GLN A 77 -2.59 4.21 -19.72
N GLY A 78 -2.51 5.00 -18.65
CA GLY A 78 -3.65 5.36 -17.80
C GLY A 78 -3.28 5.27 -16.30
N PRO A 79 -4.15 5.71 -15.38
CA PRO A 79 -3.89 5.60 -13.95
C PRO A 79 -3.75 4.13 -13.52
N PRO A 80 -2.86 3.81 -12.56
CA PRO A 80 -2.55 2.44 -12.19
C PRO A 80 -3.73 1.78 -11.46
N GLU A 81 -3.93 0.48 -11.66
CA GLU A 81 -4.84 -0.29 -10.81
C GLU A 81 -4.27 -0.37 -9.38
N ARG A 82 -5.14 -0.37 -8.38
CA ARG A 82 -4.73 -0.31 -6.97
C ARG A 82 -5.69 -1.17 -6.17
N PHE A 83 -5.17 -1.88 -5.17
CA PHE A 83 -5.95 -2.88 -4.44
C PHE A 83 -5.69 -2.80 -2.93
N ILE A 84 -6.75 -2.96 -2.15
CA ILE A 84 -6.70 -3.14 -0.69
C ILE A 84 -7.08 -4.58 -0.38
N GLY A 85 -6.27 -5.29 0.43
CA GLY A 85 -6.55 -6.65 0.91
C GLY A 85 -7.02 -6.69 2.37
N LYS A 86 -8.08 -7.46 2.68
CA LYS A 86 -8.53 -7.79 4.04
C LYS A 86 -8.54 -9.31 4.29
N LEU A 87 -8.25 -9.70 5.55
CA LEU A 87 -8.23 -11.09 6.04
C LEU A 87 -9.37 -11.41 7.01
#